data_AF-H2ZEX5-F1
#
_entry.id   AF-H2ZEX5-F1
#
_cell.length_a   1.000
_cell.length_b   1.000
_cell.length_c   1.000
_cell.angle_alpha   90.00
_cell.angle_beta   90.00
_cell.angle_gamma   90.00
#
_symmetry.space_group_name_H-M   'P 1'
#
loop_
_entity.id
_entity.type
_entity.pdbx_description
1 polymer ?
#
loop_
_entity_poly.entity_id
_entity_poly.type
_entity_poly.pdbx_seq_one_letter_code
_entity_poly.pdbx_strand_id
1 'polypeptide(L)'
;MATDGKTVEKWETVGKFKAKTRAQKQALSKTMLKADQLPLSTIQSPIFEGVNGKLPTNVPGKKLKSENNPVHKPPSNKQNIRKKLKKSANDNKFTFQSIEEAVKNEEIFTKIEEDLTGLKETFPNNEITWLKEIAAKLNTRLSCPETEITEQDFDFPINKANKNSHVILLKTFGKNVSKEVVRLIFQQYLTTMLDYMGRDMPSWGYRICLQAITHSHPTICSENLEKHLEKMKTYANDMKRCRALLWAIGQVGLKDMRCGLKVWLHLHLPNLDMKKLAPYSMSYIERIMNKCQRNPEQFLSDCLLPKHFVKITELVNGNFPMKDRMQKIYPTFRHLITHNSMAKREFFTHLMKFSSADEEVTNQLVKIGVTCLQEDPHCFAIWREPLL
;
A
#
# COMPACT_ATOMS: atom_id res chain seq x y z
N MET A 1 -48.90 44.86 11.43
CA MET A 1 -47.50 44.92 11.87
C MET A 1 -46.93 43.52 11.82
N ALA A 2 -45.77 43.38 11.15
CA ALA A 2 -44.90 42.20 11.05
C ALA A 2 -45.45 40.97 10.29
N THR A 3 -45.37 41.08 8.96
CA THR A 3 -44.99 40.01 8.04
C THR A 3 -43.55 39.55 8.30
N ASP A 4 -43.29 38.23 8.24
CA ASP A 4 -42.07 37.58 7.71
C ASP A 4 -42.24 36.07 7.98
N GLY A 5 -42.35 35.18 7.00
CA GLY A 5 -41.55 35.08 5.79
C GLY A 5 -40.74 33.78 5.89
N LYS A 6 -41.43 32.62 5.90
CA LYS A 6 -40.79 31.29 5.84
C LYS A 6 -40.07 31.15 4.50
N THR A 7 -38.76 31.39 4.47
CA THR A 7 -37.89 30.98 3.37
C THR A 7 -37.55 29.50 3.56
N VAL A 8 -38.16 28.67 2.71
CA VAL A 8 -37.78 27.28 2.49
C VAL A 8 -36.43 27.29 1.77
N GLU A 9 -35.36 26.87 2.44
CA GLU A 9 -34.08 26.56 1.80
C GLU A 9 -34.27 25.35 0.87
N LYS A 10 -34.47 25.63 -0.42
CA LYS A 10 -34.34 24.64 -1.49
C LYS A 10 -32.87 24.26 -1.62
N TRP A 11 -32.54 23.03 -1.26
CA TRP A 11 -31.29 22.40 -1.69
C TRP A 11 -31.29 22.31 -3.22
N GLU A 12 -30.46 23.12 -3.87
CA GLU A 12 -30.20 23.00 -5.31
C GLU A 12 -29.41 21.71 -5.58
N THR A 13 -30.07 20.78 -6.26
CA THR A 13 -29.44 19.61 -6.89
C THR A 13 -28.27 20.04 -7.78
N VAL A 14 -27.06 19.57 -7.47
CA VAL A 14 -25.85 19.86 -8.26
C VAL A 14 -25.93 19.12 -9.59
N GLY A 15 -26.51 19.78 -10.58
CA GLY A 15 -26.52 19.35 -11.98
C GLY A 15 -25.13 19.44 -12.61
N LYS A 16 -24.83 18.46 -13.46
CA LYS A 16 -23.63 18.27 -14.29
C LYS A 16 -22.88 19.57 -14.64
N PHE A 17 -21.63 19.70 -14.19
CA PHE A 17 -20.73 20.82 -14.52
C PHE A 17 -20.49 20.94 -16.04
N LYS A 18 -20.96 22.03 -16.65
CA LYS A 18 -20.43 22.51 -17.93
C LYS A 18 -19.14 23.29 -17.69
N ALA A 19 -18.11 23.04 -18.50
CA ALA A 19 -16.82 23.69 -18.39
C ALA A 19 -16.92 25.22 -18.58
N LYS A 20 -16.33 26.00 -17.65
CA LYS A 20 -16.29 27.46 -17.71
C LYS A 20 -15.48 27.96 -18.91
N THR A 21 -15.99 28.97 -19.61
CA THR A 21 -15.34 29.57 -20.79
C THR A 21 -14.11 30.38 -20.42
N ARG A 22 -13.21 30.56 -21.40
CA ARG A 22 -11.90 31.24 -21.24
C ARG A 22 -12.04 32.69 -20.74
N ALA A 23 -13.13 33.37 -21.11
CA ALA A 23 -13.43 34.73 -20.66
C ALA A 23 -13.76 34.79 -19.15
N GLN A 24 -14.48 33.80 -18.61
CA GLN A 24 -14.80 33.74 -17.18
C GLN A 24 -13.57 33.44 -16.31
N LYS A 25 -12.64 32.63 -16.82
CA LYS A 25 -11.35 32.37 -16.13
C LYS A 25 -10.45 33.61 -16.09
N GLN A 26 -10.48 34.45 -17.13
CA GLN A 26 -9.71 35.70 -17.16
C GLN A 26 -10.29 36.79 -16.27
N ALA A 27 -11.61 36.85 -16.08
CA ALA A 27 -12.24 37.79 -15.16
C ALA A 27 -11.88 37.48 -13.69
N LEU A 28 -11.95 36.21 -13.28
CA LEU A 28 -11.59 35.77 -11.92
C LEU A 28 -10.12 36.00 -11.58
N SER A 29 -9.22 35.88 -12.57
CA SER A 29 -7.79 36.17 -12.39
C SER A 29 -7.49 37.66 -12.15
N LYS A 30 -8.38 38.57 -12.56
CA LYS A 30 -8.18 40.02 -12.39
C LYS A 30 -8.74 40.55 -11.07
N THR A 31 -9.65 39.81 -10.42
CA THR A 31 -10.26 40.20 -9.14
C THR A 31 -9.50 39.67 -7.92
N MET A 32 -8.49 38.82 -8.10
CA MET A 32 -7.68 38.30 -6.99
C MET A 32 -6.53 39.25 -6.65
N LEU A 33 -6.44 39.62 -5.37
CA LEU A 33 -5.34 40.39 -4.80
C LEU A 33 -4.00 39.67 -5.01
N LYS A 34 -2.96 40.43 -5.37
CA LYS A 34 -1.59 39.91 -5.54
C LYS A 34 -0.95 39.69 -4.17
N ALA A 35 -0.09 38.68 -4.06
CA ALA A 35 0.49 38.18 -2.81
C ALA A 35 1.21 39.26 -1.95
N ASP A 36 1.73 40.32 -2.56
CA ASP A 36 2.45 41.41 -1.87
C ASP A 36 1.52 42.40 -1.12
N GLN A 37 0.20 42.18 -1.13
CA GLN A 37 -0.78 43.07 -0.47
C GLN A 37 -1.52 42.40 0.70
N LEU A 38 -1.05 41.23 1.17
CA LEU A 38 -1.65 40.51 2.29
C LEU A 38 -0.99 40.90 3.62
N PRO A 39 -1.77 41.13 4.71
CA PRO A 39 -1.22 41.49 6.00
C PRO A 39 -0.34 40.37 6.60
N LEU A 40 0.78 40.77 7.22
CA LEU A 40 1.85 39.91 7.75
C LEU A 40 1.39 38.76 8.67
N SER A 41 0.22 38.87 9.28
CA SER A 41 -0.37 37.83 10.14
C SER A 41 -0.79 36.56 9.38
N THR A 42 -0.84 36.58 8.05
CA THR A 42 -1.23 35.43 7.22
C THR A 42 -0.05 34.52 6.88
N ILE A 43 1.19 34.98 7.12
CA ILE A 43 2.43 34.29 6.72
C ILE A 43 2.87 33.24 7.76
N GLN A 44 2.26 33.22 8.95
CA GLN A 44 2.61 32.29 10.05
C GLN A 44 1.57 31.19 10.32
N SER A 45 0.81 30.78 9.30
CA SER A 45 -0.05 29.59 9.39
C SER A 45 0.70 28.34 8.91
N PRO A 46 0.65 27.19 9.64
CA PRO A 46 1.41 25.97 9.33
C PRO A 46 0.98 25.25 8.05
N ILE A 47 0.06 25.83 7.26
CA ILE A 47 -0.53 25.23 6.07
C ILE A 47 0.36 25.40 4.82
N PHE A 48 1.38 26.27 4.87
CA PHE A 48 2.20 26.64 3.70
C PHE A 48 3.68 26.18 3.73
N GLU A 49 4.09 25.37 4.71
CA GLU A 49 5.40 24.69 4.68
C GLU A 49 5.34 23.45 3.77
N GLY A 50 5.27 23.71 2.47
CA GLY A 50 5.15 22.65 1.48
C GLY A 50 5.46 23.06 0.07
N VAL A 51 6.18 24.17 -0.17
CA VAL A 51 6.66 24.52 -1.52
C VAL A 51 8.00 25.27 -1.44
N ASN A 52 9.08 24.58 -1.83
CA ASN A 52 10.35 25.11 -2.33
C ASN A 52 11.13 26.13 -1.47
N GLY A 53 11.97 25.61 -0.57
CA GLY A 53 13.05 26.38 0.05
C GLY A 53 14.20 26.66 -0.92
N LYS A 54 14.23 27.86 -1.51
CA LYS A 54 15.46 28.60 -1.85
C LYS A 54 15.22 30.08 -1.60
N LEU A 55 15.87 30.63 -0.56
CA LEU A 55 15.98 32.07 -0.35
C LEU A 55 16.75 32.71 -1.52
N PRO A 56 16.29 33.81 -2.13
CA PRO A 56 17.09 34.56 -3.08
C PRO A 56 17.93 35.63 -2.36
N THR A 57 19.24 35.54 -2.55
CA THR A 57 20.20 36.62 -2.28
C THR A 57 20.14 37.70 -3.39
N ASN A 58 20.15 38.97 -2.99
CA ASN A 58 20.40 40.18 -3.81
C ASN A 58 21.66 39.98 -4.72
N VAL A 59 21.84 40.61 -5.90
CA VAL A 59 21.94 42.05 -6.25
C VAL A 59 21.86 42.24 -7.81
N PRO A 60 21.97 43.43 -8.46
CA PRO A 60 21.00 43.89 -9.46
C PRO A 60 21.55 44.21 -10.88
N GLY A 61 20.62 44.30 -11.85
CA GLY A 61 20.65 45.31 -12.92
C GLY A 61 21.30 44.95 -14.27
N LYS A 62 20.49 44.90 -15.35
CA LYS A 62 20.57 45.81 -16.52
C LYS A 62 19.63 45.41 -17.66
N LYS A 63 18.70 46.32 -17.92
CA LYS A 63 18.20 46.85 -19.22
C LYS A 63 17.82 45.91 -20.37
N LEU A 64 16.54 46.02 -20.71
CA LEU A 64 15.87 45.77 -21.99
C LEU A 64 16.64 46.29 -23.22
N LYS A 65 16.46 45.61 -24.37
CA LYS A 65 16.02 46.22 -25.63
C LYS A 65 15.53 45.17 -26.66
N SER A 66 14.46 45.54 -27.34
CA SER A 66 13.87 45.02 -28.59
C SER A 66 14.89 45.13 -29.75
N GLU A 67 14.76 44.59 -30.96
CA GLU A 67 13.62 44.43 -31.87
C GLU A 67 14.12 43.78 -33.20
N ASN A 68 13.19 43.27 -34.02
CA ASN A 68 13.21 43.15 -35.50
C ASN A 68 13.92 42.00 -36.26
N ASN A 69 13.06 41.18 -36.90
CA ASN A 69 13.29 40.43 -38.16
C ASN A 69 13.11 41.38 -39.38
N PRO A 70 13.58 41.05 -40.61
CA PRO A 70 12.77 40.26 -41.58
C PRO A 70 13.58 39.28 -42.48
N VAL A 71 13.11 38.04 -42.70
CA VAL A 71 12.44 37.47 -43.90
C VAL A 71 13.23 37.52 -45.24
N HIS A 72 13.65 36.34 -45.73
CA HIS A 72 13.55 35.90 -47.13
C HIS A 72 13.51 34.35 -47.23
N LYS A 73 12.63 33.81 -48.09
CA LYS A 73 12.40 32.38 -48.43
C LYS A 73 12.85 32.12 -49.89
N PRO A 74 12.73 30.89 -50.46
CA PRO A 74 13.41 29.60 -50.20
C PRO A 74 14.02 29.06 -51.56
N PRO A 75 14.42 27.78 -51.81
CA PRO A 75 13.58 26.57 -51.69
C PRO A 75 14.28 25.24 -51.25
N SER A 76 13.40 24.29 -50.90
CA SER A 76 13.49 22.82 -51.06
C SER A 76 14.67 22.01 -50.51
N ASN A 77 14.43 21.24 -49.43
CA ASN A 77 14.29 19.78 -49.58
C ASN A 77 13.60 19.14 -48.37
N LYS A 78 12.55 18.34 -48.64
CA LYS A 78 11.80 17.57 -47.66
C LYS A 78 12.53 16.25 -47.39
N GLN A 79 13.09 16.08 -46.18
CA GLN A 79 13.28 14.76 -45.61
C GLN A 79 12.87 14.74 -44.13
N ASN A 80 12.04 13.77 -43.81
CA ASN A 80 11.36 13.55 -42.55
C ASN A 80 12.35 13.27 -41.41
N ILE A 81 12.53 14.22 -40.50
CA ILE A 81 13.08 13.96 -39.16
C ILE A 81 11.92 14.03 -38.17
N ARG A 82 11.36 12.86 -37.84
CA ARG A 82 10.54 12.66 -36.63
C ARG A 82 11.41 13.03 -35.43
N LYS A 83 11.28 14.27 -34.94
CA LYS A 83 11.78 14.68 -33.63
C LYS A 83 11.05 13.85 -32.56
N LYS A 84 11.71 12.77 -32.11
CA LYS A 84 11.54 12.27 -30.74
C LYS A 84 11.73 13.47 -29.82
N LEU A 85 10.65 14.00 -29.27
CA LEU A 85 10.72 14.80 -28.06
C LEU A 85 11.36 13.91 -27.00
N LYS A 86 12.68 14.05 -26.81
CA LYS A 86 13.34 13.66 -25.58
C LYS A 86 12.66 14.48 -24.49
N LYS A 87 11.71 13.86 -23.77
CA LYS A 87 11.46 14.23 -22.38
C LYS A 87 12.82 14.15 -21.71
N SER A 88 13.27 15.28 -21.16
CA SER A 88 14.44 15.37 -20.29
C SER A 88 14.23 14.38 -19.14
N ALA A 89 14.83 13.20 -19.28
CA ALA A 89 15.02 12.29 -18.16
C ALA A 89 15.88 13.05 -17.17
N ASN A 90 15.37 13.16 -15.95
CA ASN A 90 16.11 13.68 -14.82
C ASN A 90 17.39 12.83 -14.70
N ASP A 91 18.57 13.44 -14.85
CA ASP A 91 19.87 12.80 -14.62
C ASP A 91 20.04 12.52 -13.11
N ASN A 92 19.23 11.61 -12.57
CA ASN A 92 19.55 10.95 -11.31
C ASN A 92 20.53 9.83 -11.67
N LYS A 93 21.82 10.12 -11.56
CA LYS A 93 22.88 9.11 -11.67
C LYS A 93 22.66 8.10 -10.52
N PHE A 94 22.05 6.97 -10.85
CA PHE A 94 21.89 5.87 -9.90
C PHE A 94 23.26 5.39 -9.43
N THR A 95 23.36 5.02 -8.15
CA THR A 95 24.58 4.49 -7.56
C THR A 95 24.87 3.07 -8.06
N PHE A 96 23.81 2.29 -8.27
CA PHE A 96 23.88 0.91 -8.73
C PHE A 96 23.01 0.68 -9.96
N GLN A 97 23.38 -0.33 -10.77
CA GLN A 97 22.59 -0.72 -11.94
C GLN A 97 21.36 -1.54 -11.55
N SER A 98 21.47 -2.34 -10.48
CA SER A 98 20.37 -3.11 -9.93
C SER A 98 20.41 -3.18 -8.39
N ILE A 99 19.26 -3.47 -7.78
CA ILE A 99 19.16 -3.58 -6.32
C ILE A 99 19.90 -4.84 -5.80
N GLU A 100 20.01 -5.89 -6.60
CA GLU A 100 20.74 -7.11 -6.24
C GLU A 100 22.23 -6.87 -6.05
N GLU A 101 22.82 -5.99 -6.87
CA GLU A 101 24.21 -5.57 -6.71
C GLU A 101 24.37 -4.73 -5.43
N ALA A 102 23.48 -3.75 -5.24
CA ALA A 102 23.53 -2.85 -4.10
C ALA A 102 23.40 -3.59 -2.76
N VAL A 103 22.48 -4.54 -2.67
CA VAL A 103 22.18 -5.28 -1.43
C VAL A 103 23.27 -6.31 -1.09
N LYS A 104 24.09 -6.73 -2.06
CA LYS A 104 25.26 -7.59 -1.81
C LYS A 104 26.47 -6.83 -1.29
N ASN A 105 26.53 -5.51 -1.49
CA ASN A 105 27.65 -4.70 -1.08
C ASN A 105 27.67 -4.52 0.45
N GLU A 106 28.56 -5.26 1.13
CA GLU A 106 28.70 -5.26 2.59
C GLU A 106 29.10 -3.88 3.15
N GLU A 107 29.89 -3.10 2.41
CA GLU A 107 30.38 -1.80 2.88
C GLU A 107 29.23 -0.82 3.16
N ILE A 108 28.13 -0.91 2.41
CA ILE A 108 26.96 -0.06 2.63
C ILE A 108 26.40 -0.31 4.02
N PHE A 109 26.27 -1.58 4.42
CA PHE A 109 25.65 -1.96 5.69
C PHE A 109 26.60 -1.74 6.87
N THR A 110 27.90 -1.96 6.69
CA THR A 110 28.92 -1.61 7.71
C THR A 110 28.92 -0.12 7.99
N LYS A 111 28.93 0.74 6.95
CA LYS A 111 28.84 2.20 7.12
C LYS A 111 27.55 2.63 7.80
N ILE A 112 26.45 1.89 7.61
CA ILE A 112 25.18 2.15 8.29
C ILE A 112 25.27 1.82 9.79
N GLU A 113 25.98 0.75 10.17
CA GLU A 113 26.24 0.44 11.58
C GLU A 113 27.15 1.49 12.25
N GLU A 114 28.17 1.97 11.54
CA GLU A 114 29.03 3.09 11.98
C GLU A 114 28.23 4.39 12.16
N ASP A 115 27.44 4.77 11.15
CA ASP A 115 26.55 5.94 11.22
C ASP A 115 25.57 5.84 12.41
N LEU A 116 25.02 4.65 12.65
CA LEU A 116 24.11 4.41 13.77
C LEU A 116 24.81 4.60 15.11
N THR A 117 26.06 4.16 15.21
CA THR A 117 26.88 4.33 16.42
C THR A 117 27.12 5.81 16.71
N GLY A 118 27.55 6.59 15.70
CA GLY A 118 27.74 8.04 15.85
C GLY A 118 26.44 8.80 16.19
N LEU A 119 25.30 8.38 15.62
CA LEU A 119 23.99 8.97 15.96
C LEU A 119 23.56 8.67 17.40
N LYS A 120 23.86 7.47 17.91
CA LYS A 120 23.59 7.10 19.30
C LYS A 120 24.40 7.92 20.30
N GLU A 121 25.65 8.22 19.95
CA GLU A 121 26.51 9.12 20.75
C GLU A 121 26.01 10.56 20.73
N THR A 122 25.59 11.05 19.56
CA THR A 122 25.15 12.45 19.39
C THR A 122 23.76 12.71 19.97
N PHE A 123 22.83 11.76 19.84
CA PHE A 123 21.44 11.92 20.28
C PHE A 123 20.99 10.79 21.21
N PRO A 124 21.54 10.65 22.42
CA PRO A 124 21.15 9.58 23.34
C PRO A 124 19.63 9.51 23.54
N ASN A 125 19.08 8.30 23.61
CA ASN A 125 17.65 8.01 23.85
C ASN A 125 16.67 8.52 22.76
N ASN A 126 17.14 8.83 21.55
CA ASN A 126 16.25 9.23 20.44
C ASN A 126 16.23 8.22 19.29
N GLU A 127 15.67 7.03 19.56
CA GLU A 127 15.55 5.94 18.59
C GLU A 127 14.86 6.37 17.28
N ILE A 128 13.84 7.20 17.39
CA ILE A 128 13.07 7.69 16.24
C ILE A 128 13.97 8.49 15.28
N THR A 129 14.78 9.42 15.80
CA THR A 129 15.70 10.22 14.99
C THR A 129 16.76 9.35 14.34
N TRP A 130 17.37 8.42 15.11
CA TRP A 130 18.39 7.51 14.58
C TRP A 130 17.86 6.72 13.40
N LEU A 131 16.70 6.08 13.56
CA LEU A 131 16.12 5.22 12.55
C LEU A 131 15.71 6.03 11.31
N LYS A 132 15.11 7.21 11.46
CA LYS A 132 14.75 8.06 10.31
C LYS A 132 15.97 8.42 9.48
N GLU A 133 17.03 8.89 10.12
CA GLU A 133 18.26 9.30 9.46
C GLU A 133 18.93 8.10 8.76
N ILE A 134 19.02 6.97 9.45
CA ILE A 134 19.61 5.74 8.91
C ILE A 134 18.82 5.20 7.72
N ALA A 135 17.49 5.20 7.77
CA ALA A 135 16.68 4.77 6.63
C ALA A 135 16.82 5.70 5.43
N ALA A 136 16.89 7.03 5.65
CA ALA A 136 17.12 8.00 4.59
C ALA A 136 18.51 7.83 3.95
N LYS A 137 19.56 7.67 4.77
CA LYS A 137 20.93 7.36 4.31
C LYS A 137 20.97 6.05 3.52
N LEU A 138 20.31 5.00 4.04
CA LEU A 138 20.23 3.70 3.36
C LEU A 138 19.55 3.83 2.00
N ASN A 139 18.44 4.57 1.91
CA ASN A 139 17.74 4.77 0.64
C ASN A 139 18.58 5.53 -0.39
N THR A 140 19.34 6.54 0.04
CA THR A 140 20.26 7.28 -0.82
C THR A 140 21.42 6.38 -1.29
N ARG A 141 21.97 5.56 -0.39
CA ARG A 141 23.08 4.65 -0.72
C ARG A 141 22.65 3.51 -1.66
N LEU A 142 21.42 3.01 -1.51
CA LEU A 142 20.86 1.94 -2.36
C LEU A 142 20.16 2.47 -3.63
N SER A 143 20.44 3.71 -4.04
CA SER A 143 19.76 4.33 -5.17
C SER A 143 20.02 3.57 -6.49
N CYS A 144 18.97 2.93 -7.00
CA CYS A 144 18.95 2.24 -8.29
C CYS A 144 17.55 2.35 -8.93
N PRO A 145 17.41 1.99 -10.22
CA PRO A 145 16.10 2.02 -10.89
C PRO A 145 15.04 1.22 -10.12
N GLU A 146 13.81 1.72 -10.15
CA GLU A 146 12.66 0.99 -9.57
C GLU A 146 12.22 -0.14 -10.50
N THR A 147 12.01 -1.32 -9.91
CA THR A 147 11.45 -2.47 -10.60
C THR A 147 10.06 -2.76 -10.04
N GLU A 148 9.17 -3.22 -10.92
CA GLU A 148 7.83 -3.61 -10.49
C GLU A 148 7.91 -4.87 -9.63
N ILE A 149 7.22 -4.86 -8.50
CA ILE A 149 7.09 -6.04 -7.65
C ILE A 149 6.36 -7.12 -8.44
N THR A 150 6.99 -8.28 -8.63
CA THR A 150 6.35 -9.42 -9.29
C THR A 150 5.77 -10.40 -8.28
N GLU A 151 5.09 -11.43 -8.78
CA GLU A 151 4.55 -12.52 -7.98
C GLU A 151 5.63 -13.40 -7.34
N GLN A 152 6.87 -13.32 -7.80
CA GLN A 152 7.98 -14.15 -7.33
C GLN A 152 8.85 -13.40 -6.29
N ASP A 153 8.69 -12.08 -6.18
CA ASP A 153 9.57 -11.16 -5.44
C ASP A 153 9.11 -10.90 -4.01
N PHE A 154 8.65 -11.92 -3.30
CA PHE A 154 8.10 -11.68 -1.98
C PHE A 154 9.18 -11.43 -0.92
N ASP A 155 10.24 -12.23 -0.89
CA ASP A 155 11.38 -12.06 0.01
C ASP A 155 12.47 -11.17 -0.61
N PHE A 156 12.26 -10.72 -1.84
CA PHE A 156 13.09 -9.74 -2.52
C PHE A 156 12.85 -8.32 -1.97
N PRO A 157 13.86 -7.45 -1.87
CA PRO A 157 15.26 -7.69 -2.24
C PRO A 157 16.12 -8.29 -1.13
N ILE A 158 15.64 -8.37 0.12
CA ILE A 158 16.48 -8.79 1.25
C ILE A 158 17.05 -10.20 1.06
N ASN A 159 16.36 -11.11 0.36
CA ASN A 159 16.87 -12.46 0.05
C ASN A 159 18.16 -12.50 -0.79
N LYS A 160 18.55 -11.39 -1.43
CA LYS A 160 19.82 -11.26 -2.15
C LYS A 160 20.95 -10.72 -1.27
N ALA A 161 20.65 -10.30 -0.04
CA ALA A 161 21.64 -9.84 0.91
C ALA A 161 22.51 -10.99 1.39
N ASN A 162 23.78 -10.70 1.65
CA ASN A 162 24.64 -11.64 2.36
C ASN A 162 24.19 -11.77 3.84
N LYS A 163 24.72 -12.80 4.52
CA LYS A 163 24.36 -13.10 5.91
C LYS A 163 24.67 -11.93 6.85
N ASN A 164 25.77 -11.22 6.63
CA ASN A 164 26.18 -10.11 7.48
C ASN A 164 25.21 -8.92 7.38
N SER A 165 24.89 -8.49 6.14
CA SER A 165 23.88 -7.46 5.86
C SER A 165 22.52 -7.81 6.48
N HIS A 166 22.09 -9.07 6.38
CA HIS A 166 20.87 -9.53 7.05
C HIS A 166 20.91 -9.33 8.56
N VAL A 167 22.02 -9.71 9.21
CA VAL A 167 22.19 -9.55 10.66
C VAL A 167 22.16 -8.08 11.06
N ILE A 168 22.89 -7.22 10.34
CA ILE A 168 22.92 -5.77 10.58
C ILE A 168 21.51 -5.17 10.45
N LEU A 169 20.78 -5.50 9.38
CA LEU A 169 19.42 -4.98 9.15
C LEU A 169 18.44 -5.40 10.25
N LEU A 170 18.44 -6.69 10.61
CA LEU A 170 17.55 -7.20 11.66
C LEU A 170 17.91 -6.66 13.05
N LYS A 171 19.20 -6.43 13.32
CA LYS A 171 19.66 -5.82 14.57
C LYS A 171 19.24 -4.34 14.64
N THR A 172 19.46 -3.58 13.57
CA THR A 172 19.22 -2.13 13.52
C THR A 172 17.74 -1.77 13.54
N PHE A 173 16.93 -2.39 12.68
CA PHE A 173 15.52 -2.02 12.51
C PHE A 173 14.54 -2.94 13.24
N GLY A 174 15.01 -4.10 13.70
CA GLY A 174 14.19 -5.12 14.33
C GLY A 174 14.42 -5.22 15.82
N LYS A 175 15.48 -5.92 16.21
CA LYS A 175 15.68 -6.43 17.57
C LYS A 175 15.98 -5.35 18.62
N ASN A 176 16.66 -4.27 18.24
CA ASN A 176 17.16 -3.26 19.18
C ASN A 176 16.27 -2.03 19.29
N VAL A 177 14.98 -2.14 18.96
CA VAL A 177 14.05 -1.02 18.93
C VAL A 177 12.81 -1.35 19.77
N SER A 178 12.37 -0.39 20.57
CA SER A 178 11.14 -0.51 21.37
C SER A 178 9.90 -0.71 20.48
N LYS A 179 8.89 -1.43 20.99
CA LYS A 179 7.69 -1.78 20.21
C LYS A 179 6.91 -0.53 19.77
N GLU A 180 6.87 0.47 20.63
CA GLU A 180 6.21 1.76 20.41
C GLU A 180 6.89 2.52 19.27
N VAL A 181 8.22 2.57 19.26
CA VAL A 181 9.00 3.23 18.19
C VAL A 181 8.87 2.46 16.88
N VAL A 182 8.94 1.12 16.91
CA VAL A 182 8.75 0.29 15.70
C VAL A 182 7.41 0.56 15.05
N ARG A 183 6.33 0.69 15.84
CA ARG A 183 4.99 1.04 15.35
C ARG A 183 4.96 2.35 14.57
N LEU A 184 5.54 3.40 15.14
CA LEU A 184 5.59 4.72 14.50
C LEU A 184 6.45 4.70 13.24
N ILE A 185 7.64 4.11 13.33
CA ILE A 185 8.62 4.06 12.24
C ILE A 185 8.10 3.23 11.06
N PHE A 186 7.45 2.09 11.31
CA PHE A 186 6.84 1.28 10.25
C PHE A 186 5.81 2.08 9.44
N GLN A 187 4.89 2.77 10.13
CA GLN A 187 3.86 3.58 9.45
C GLN A 187 4.47 4.75 8.67
N GLN A 188 5.53 5.36 9.22
CA GLN A 188 6.25 6.41 8.53
C GLN A 188 6.95 5.88 7.29
N TYR A 189 7.75 4.82 7.39
CA TYR A 189 8.47 4.24 6.25
C TYR A 189 7.52 3.73 5.17
N LEU A 190 6.39 3.12 5.54
CA LEU A 190 5.38 2.70 4.59
C LEU A 190 4.82 3.90 3.81
N THR A 191 4.51 4.99 4.51
CA THR A 191 3.99 6.21 3.87
C THR A 191 5.05 6.87 2.99
N THR A 192 6.28 7.03 3.49
CA THR A 192 7.40 7.60 2.72
C THR A 192 7.73 6.75 1.50
N MET A 193 7.77 5.42 1.62
CA MET A 193 7.98 4.51 0.49
C MET A 193 6.91 4.72 -0.59
N LEU A 194 5.62 4.76 -0.22
CA LEU A 194 4.53 4.98 -1.17
C LEU A 194 4.60 6.37 -1.81
N ASP A 195 4.97 7.40 -1.05
CA ASP A 195 5.15 8.76 -1.58
C ASP A 195 6.27 8.82 -2.62
N TYR A 196 7.42 8.19 -2.33
CA TYR A 196 8.54 8.09 -3.27
C TYR A 196 8.11 7.35 -4.54
N MET A 197 7.41 6.23 -4.41
CA MET A 197 7.00 5.43 -5.57
C MET A 197 6.10 6.19 -6.54
N GLY A 198 5.12 6.96 -6.08
CA GLY A 198 4.31 7.74 -7.02
C GLY A 198 4.87 9.11 -7.38
N ARG A 199 6.09 9.42 -6.93
CA ARG A 199 6.96 10.43 -7.55
C ARG A 199 8.00 9.79 -8.49
N ASP A 200 7.87 8.49 -8.77
CA ASP A 200 8.84 7.67 -9.51
C ASP A 200 10.29 7.81 -8.97
N MET A 201 10.43 7.92 -7.65
CA MET A 201 11.72 8.01 -6.95
C MET A 201 12.11 6.65 -6.31
N PRO A 202 13.41 6.31 -6.23
CA PRO A 202 13.88 5.07 -5.59
C PRO A 202 13.48 4.95 -4.13
N SER A 203 12.88 3.82 -3.76
CA SER A 203 12.33 3.54 -2.43
C SER A 203 12.93 2.29 -1.77
N TRP A 204 14.00 1.73 -2.35
CA TRP A 204 14.60 0.46 -1.95
C TRP A 204 15.09 0.41 -0.50
N GLY A 205 15.63 1.52 0.03
CA GLY A 205 16.06 1.57 1.43
C GLY A 205 14.87 1.36 2.37
N TYR A 206 13.77 2.07 2.13
CA TYR A 206 12.55 1.92 2.94
C TYR A 206 11.94 0.52 2.82
N ARG A 207 11.97 -0.10 1.63
CA ARG A 207 11.51 -1.48 1.41
C ARG A 207 12.28 -2.48 2.28
N ILE A 208 13.60 -2.37 2.30
CA ILE A 208 14.46 -3.24 3.11
C ILE A 208 14.23 -3.01 4.61
N CYS A 209 14.10 -1.75 5.03
CA CYS A 209 13.75 -1.43 6.42
C CYS A 209 12.42 -2.08 6.83
N LEU A 210 11.39 -1.99 5.97
CA LEU A 210 10.09 -2.63 6.21
C LEU A 210 10.24 -4.15 6.31
N GLN A 211 11.00 -4.79 5.42
CA GLN A 211 11.26 -6.25 5.52
C GLN A 211 11.93 -6.63 6.84
N ALA A 212 12.93 -5.86 7.29
CA ALA A 212 13.61 -6.12 8.55
C ALA A 212 12.69 -5.95 9.78
N ILE A 213 11.84 -4.92 9.77
CA ILE A 213 10.84 -4.67 10.80
C ILE A 213 9.82 -5.81 10.86
N THR A 214 9.19 -6.14 9.73
CA THR A 214 8.13 -7.16 9.65
C THR A 214 8.63 -8.55 10.02
N HIS A 215 9.90 -8.87 9.73
CA HIS A 215 10.52 -10.12 10.14
C HIS A 215 10.72 -10.21 11.67
N SER A 216 10.93 -9.08 12.35
CA SER A 216 11.21 -9.05 13.79
C SER A 216 9.95 -8.80 14.63
N HIS A 217 8.97 -8.08 14.07
CA HIS A 217 7.74 -7.65 14.73
C HIS A 217 6.52 -7.95 13.87
N PRO A 218 6.17 -9.23 13.63
CA PRO A 218 5.15 -9.60 12.65
C PRO A 218 3.75 -9.06 12.96
N THR A 219 3.40 -8.91 14.24
CA THR A 219 2.05 -8.47 14.65
C THR A 219 1.68 -7.09 14.11
N ILE A 220 2.67 -6.22 13.86
CA ILE A 220 2.47 -4.85 13.37
C ILE A 220 1.73 -4.78 12.04
N CYS A 221 1.90 -5.77 11.16
CA CYS A 221 1.24 -5.81 9.86
C CYS A 221 -0.22 -6.24 9.94
N SER A 222 -0.59 -6.94 11.01
CA SER A 222 -1.95 -7.37 11.27
C SER A 222 -2.74 -6.37 12.13
N GLU A 223 -2.07 -5.34 12.66
CA GLU A 223 -2.69 -4.22 13.35
C GLU A 223 -3.29 -3.23 12.34
N ASN A 224 -4.47 -2.68 12.62
CA ASN A 224 -5.08 -1.61 11.81
C ASN A 224 -5.25 -1.91 10.31
N LEU A 225 -5.57 -3.16 9.95
CA LEU A 225 -5.79 -3.57 8.55
C LEU A 225 -6.85 -2.73 7.83
N GLU A 226 -7.85 -2.22 8.56
CA GLU A 226 -8.89 -1.32 8.04
C GLU A 226 -8.29 -0.02 7.48
N LYS A 227 -7.35 0.60 8.21
CA LYS A 227 -6.64 1.81 7.76
C LYS A 227 -5.82 1.54 6.49
N HIS A 228 -5.24 0.35 6.37
CA HIS A 228 -4.52 -0.06 5.16
C HIS A 228 -5.47 -0.29 3.98
N LEU A 229 -6.67 -0.82 4.23
CA LEU A 229 -7.71 -0.95 3.22
C LEU A 229 -8.23 0.41 2.75
N GLU A 230 -8.34 1.40 3.64
CA GLU A 230 -8.65 2.78 3.25
C GLU A 230 -7.57 3.40 2.37
N LYS A 231 -6.28 3.21 2.72
CA LYS A 231 -5.16 3.65 1.86
C LYS A 231 -5.22 3.00 0.47
N MET A 232 -5.56 1.71 0.37
CA MET A 232 -5.76 1.03 -0.92
C MET A 232 -6.83 1.74 -1.78
N LYS A 233 -7.93 2.19 -1.18
CA LYS A 233 -8.97 2.95 -1.88
C LYS A 233 -8.44 4.30 -2.38
N THR A 234 -7.64 5.00 -1.57
CA THR A 234 -6.98 6.26 -1.98
C THR A 234 -6.06 6.06 -3.19
N TYR A 235 -5.35 4.95 -3.26
CA TYR A 235 -4.43 4.62 -4.35
C TYR A 235 -5.08 3.81 -5.48
N ALA A 236 -6.42 3.69 -5.54
CA ALA A 236 -7.11 2.82 -6.52
C ALA A 236 -6.78 3.13 -8.00
N ASN A 237 -6.29 4.33 -8.31
CA ASN A 237 -5.84 4.71 -9.66
C ASN A 237 -4.34 4.48 -9.91
N ASP A 238 -3.58 4.11 -8.89
CA ASP A 238 -2.12 3.91 -8.90
C ASP A 238 -1.78 2.47 -8.49
N MET A 239 -1.79 1.57 -9.48
CA MET A 239 -1.55 0.14 -9.27
C MET A 239 -0.17 -0.17 -8.72
N LYS A 240 0.83 0.68 -9.00
CA LYS A 240 2.18 0.50 -8.45
C LYS A 240 2.16 0.67 -6.94
N ARG A 241 1.51 1.74 -6.44
CA ARG A 241 1.34 1.96 -4.99
C ARG A 241 0.47 0.90 -4.34
N CYS A 242 -0.64 0.51 -4.95
CA CYS A 242 -1.48 -0.57 -4.41
C CYS A 242 -0.70 -1.88 -4.27
N ARG A 243 0.04 -2.29 -5.31
CA ARG A 243 0.85 -3.51 -5.24
C ARG A 243 1.96 -3.38 -4.20
N ALA A 244 2.61 -2.23 -4.08
CA ALA A 244 3.63 -2.01 -3.07
C ALA A 244 3.10 -2.04 -1.64
N LEU A 245 1.89 -1.52 -1.41
CA LEU A 245 1.21 -1.58 -0.12
C LEU A 245 0.89 -3.05 0.26
N LEU A 246 0.33 -3.82 -0.68
CA LEU A 246 0.09 -5.25 -0.50
C LEU A 246 1.40 -6.00 -0.21
N TRP A 247 2.47 -5.69 -0.94
CA TRP A 247 3.77 -6.30 -0.75
C TRP A 247 4.39 -5.98 0.62
N ALA A 248 4.36 -4.72 1.04
CA ALA A 248 5.00 -4.28 2.28
C ALA A 248 4.32 -4.92 3.50
N ILE A 249 2.99 -4.95 3.52
CA ILE A 249 2.21 -5.57 4.61
C ILE A 249 2.28 -7.10 4.51
N GLY A 250 2.30 -7.65 3.30
CA GLY A 250 2.44 -9.09 3.04
C GLY A 250 3.79 -9.68 3.49
N GLN A 251 4.83 -8.88 3.71
CA GLN A 251 6.12 -9.39 4.19
C GLN A 251 5.99 -10.26 5.45
N VAL A 252 5.01 -9.97 6.31
CA VAL A 252 4.72 -10.75 7.51
C VAL A 252 4.49 -12.24 7.23
N GLY A 253 3.86 -12.59 6.11
CA GLY A 253 3.56 -13.99 5.74
C GLY A 253 4.80 -14.84 5.44
N LEU A 254 5.98 -14.22 5.36
CA LEU A 254 7.25 -14.96 5.28
C LEU A 254 7.63 -15.58 6.62
N LYS A 255 7.37 -14.86 7.73
CA LYS A 255 7.81 -15.23 9.08
C LYS A 255 6.67 -15.76 9.95
N ASP A 256 5.47 -15.20 9.81
CA ASP A 256 4.29 -15.56 10.57
C ASP A 256 3.11 -15.79 9.62
N MET A 257 2.77 -17.07 9.43
CA MET A 257 1.71 -17.50 8.52
C MET A 257 0.32 -17.12 9.05
N ARG A 258 0.14 -17.05 10.37
CA ARG A 258 -1.12 -16.67 11.01
C ARG A 258 -1.42 -15.19 10.72
N CYS A 259 -0.45 -14.31 11.00
CA CYS A 259 -0.54 -12.90 10.63
C CYS A 259 -0.65 -12.73 9.11
N GLY A 260 0.10 -13.53 8.34
CA GLY A 260 0.04 -13.52 6.89
C GLY A 260 -1.34 -13.83 6.34
N LEU A 261 -2.04 -14.83 6.88
CA LEU A 261 -3.41 -15.16 6.50
C LEU A 261 -4.39 -14.04 6.87
N LYS A 262 -4.25 -13.43 8.06
CA LYS A 262 -5.06 -12.26 8.44
C LYS A 262 -4.92 -11.11 7.43
N VAL A 263 -3.68 -10.79 7.03
CA VAL A 263 -3.41 -9.80 5.98
C VAL A 263 -4.12 -10.19 4.68
N TRP A 264 -4.06 -11.46 4.27
CA TRP A 264 -4.76 -11.87 3.06
C TRP A 264 -6.28 -11.69 3.16
N LEU A 265 -6.90 -12.17 4.25
CA LEU A 265 -8.35 -12.15 4.44
C LEU A 265 -8.90 -10.71 4.53
N HIS A 266 -8.19 -9.81 5.18
CA HIS A 266 -8.68 -8.44 5.44
C HIS A 266 -8.20 -7.41 4.42
N LEU A 267 -7.07 -7.64 3.74
CA LEU A 267 -6.49 -6.68 2.80
C LEU A 267 -6.49 -7.19 1.36
N HIS A 268 -6.06 -8.42 1.10
CA HIS A 268 -5.99 -8.93 -0.28
C HIS A 268 -7.35 -9.37 -0.83
N LEU A 269 -8.11 -10.16 -0.05
CA LEU A 269 -9.39 -10.74 -0.44
C LEU A 269 -10.40 -9.67 -0.90
N PRO A 270 -10.59 -8.53 -0.19
CA PRO A 270 -11.48 -7.47 -0.68
C PRO A 270 -11.03 -6.78 -1.96
N ASN A 271 -9.75 -6.92 -2.35
CA ASN A 271 -9.17 -6.31 -3.54
C ASN A 271 -8.93 -7.32 -4.68
N LEU A 272 -9.41 -8.57 -4.57
CA LEU A 272 -9.25 -9.58 -5.62
C LEU A 272 -10.00 -9.25 -6.91
N ASP A 273 -11.06 -8.44 -6.84
CA ASP A 273 -11.80 -8.00 -8.02
C ASP A 273 -10.95 -7.09 -8.93
N MET A 274 -9.88 -6.49 -8.39
CA MET A 274 -8.92 -5.72 -9.14
C MET A 274 -8.00 -6.66 -9.94
N LYS A 275 -8.35 -6.91 -11.21
CA LYS A 275 -7.65 -7.86 -12.11
C LYS A 275 -6.13 -7.77 -12.12
N LYS A 276 -5.55 -6.57 -11.95
CA LYS A 276 -4.07 -6.36 -11.94
C LYS A 276 -3.39 -6.77 -10.63
N LEU A 277 -4.14 -6.83 -9.53
CA LEU A 277 -3.64 -7.21 -8.21
C LEU A 277 -3.95 -8.69 -7.89
N ALA A 278 -5.03 -9.24 -8.46
CA ALA A 278 -5.46 -10.61 -8.19
C ALA A 278 -4.34 -11.66 -8.34
N PRO A 279 -3.49 -11.65 -9.39
CA PRO A 279 -2.43 -12.63 -9.54
C PRO A 279 -1.41 -12.60 -8.39
N TYR A 280 -1.00 -11.40 -7.97
CA TYR A 280 -0.10 -11.21 -6.82
C TYR A 280 -0.73 -11.70 -5.51
N SER A 281 -1.99 -11.34 -5.28
CA SER A 281 -2.76 -11.78 -4.11
C SER A 281 -2.97 -13.30 -4.07
N MET A 282 -3.13 -13.95 -5.23
CA MET A 282 -3.24 -15.40 -5.31
C MET A 282 -1.90 -16.08 -5.02
N SER A 283 -0.80 -15.59 -5.61
CA SER A 283 0.55 -16.12 -5.35
C SER A 283 0.94 -15.99 -3.87
N TYR A 284 0.45 -14.95 -3.20
CA TYR A 284 0.65 -14.73 -1.78
C TYR A 284 0.01 -15.83 -0.91
N ILE A 285 -1.27 -16.12 -1.12
CA ILE A 285 -2.01 -17.09 -0.32
C ILE A 285 -1.61 -18.51 -0.63
N GLU A 286 -1.37 -18.84 -1.91
CA GLU A 286 -0.90 -20.16 -2.31
C GLU A 286 0.39 -20.53 -1.60
N ARG A 287 1.32 -19.59 -1.45
CA ARG A 287 2.55 -19.82 -0.69
C ARG A 287 2.28 -20.10 0.79
N ILE A 288 1.38 -19.34 1.44
CA ILE A 288 1.02 -19.59 2.84
C ILE A 288 0.44 -21.00 2.97
N MET A 289 -0.49 -21.36 2.08
CA MET A 289 -1.13 -22.67 2.07
C MET A 289 -0.13 -23.79 1.81
N ASN A 290 0.80 -23.62 0.87
CA ASN A 290 1.85 -24.59 0.58
C ASN A 290 2.79 -24.81 1.78
N LYS A 291 3.14 -23.74 2.52
CA LYS A 291 3.96 -23.85 3.73
C LYS A 291 3.25 -24.60 4.86
N CYS A 292 1.93 -24.47 4.97
CA CYS A 292 1.13 -25.09 6.00
C CYS A 292 0.42 -26.38 5.55
N GLN A 293 0.71 -26.91 4.36
CA GLN A 293 -0.07 -27.97 3.71
C GLN A 293 -0.27 -29.22 4.58
N ARG A 294 0.71 -29.56 5.43
CA ARG A 294 0.66 -30.75 6.29
C ARG A 294 -0.27 -30.58 7.49
N ASN A 295 -0.22 -29.44 8.17
CA ASN A 295 -0.95 -29.18 9.42
C ASN A 295 -1.55 -27.76 9.42
N PRO A 296 -2.49 -27.43 8.52
CA PRO A 296 -3.01 -26.07 8.39
C PRO A 296 -3.73 -25.57 9.65
N GLU A 297 -4.43 -26.45 10.37
CA GLU A 297 -5.13 -26.15 11.62
C GLU A 297 -4.20 -25.67 12.75
N GLN A 298 -2.97 -26.19 12.81
CA GLN A 298 -1.99 -25.79 13.83
C GLN A 298 -1.60 -24.31 13.70
N PHE A 299 -1.57 -23.79 12.47
CA PHE A 299 -1.10 -22.43 12.19
C PHE A 299 -2.23 -21.43 11.96
N LEU A 300 -3.37 -21.87 11.40
CA LEU A 300 -4.35 -20.98 10.75
C LEU A 300 -5.78 -21.03 11.34
N SER A 301 -6.07 -21.95 12.27
CA SER A 301 -7.43 -22.25 12.76
C SER A 301 -8.27 -21.05 13.19
N ASP A 302 -7.69 -20.03 13.81
CA ASP A 302 -8.43 -18.90 14.40
C ASP A 302 -8.52 -17.66 13.49
N CYS A 303 -8.04 -17.75 12.25
CA CYS A 303 -7.99 -16.60 11.35
C CYS A 303 -9.23 -16.47 10.45
N LEU A 304 -9.89 -17.57 10.15
CA LEU A 304 -10.89 -17.64 9.10
C LEU A 304 -12.30 -17.44 9.66
N LEU A 305 -12.81 -16.21 9.54
CA LEU A 305 -14.20 -15.91 9.90
C LEU A 305 -15.19 -16.46 8.86
N PRO A 306 -16.42 -16.81 9.27
CA PRO A 306 -17.47 -17.33 8.37
C PRO A 306 -17.71 -16.45 7.14
N LYS A 307 -17.77 -15.12 7.30
CA LYS A 307 -17.93 -14.16 6.20
C LYS A 307 -16.83 -14.25 5.14
N HIS A 308 -15.59 -14.55 5.56
CA HIS A 308 -14.49 -14.72 4.62
C HIS A 308 -14.65 -16.03 3.86
N PHE A 309 -15.05 -17.11 4.55
CA PHE A 309 -15.29 -18.40 3.91
C PHE A 309 -16.39 -18.31 2.86
N VAL A 310 -17.52 -17.67 3.19
CA VAL A 310 -18.60 -17.38 2.22
C VAL A 310 -18.06 -16.64 0.99
N LYS A 311 -17.28 -15.57 1.19
CA LYS A 311 -16.69 -14.81 0.07
C LYS A 311 -15.76 -15.67 -0.78
N ILE A 312 -14.98 -16.57 -0.17
CA ILE A 312 -14.11 -17.51 -0.90
C ILE A 312 -14.97 -18.50 -1.70
N THR A 313 -16.06 -19.02 -1.14
CA THR A 313 -17.01 -19.89 -1.84
C THR A 313 -17.65 -19.17 -3.04
N GLU A 314 -18.03 -17.90 -2.91
CA GLU A 314 -18.50 -17.10 -4.05
C GLU A 314 -17.45 -17.01 -5.16
N LEU A 315 -16.18 -16.79 -4.82
CA LEU A 315 -15.09 -16.71 -5.81
C LEU A 315 -14.82 -18.05 -6.51
N VAL A 316 -15.04 -19.17 -5.83
CA VAL A 316 -14.87 -20.51 -6.38
C VAL A 316 -16.00 -20.90 -7.34
N ASN A 317 -17.23 -20.41 -7.09
CA ASN A 317 -18.39 -20.75 -7.92
C ASN A 317 -18.64 -19.73 -9.02
N GLY A 318 -18.42 -18.44 -8.74
CA GLY A 318 -18.66 -17.34 -9.68
C GLY A 318 -17.62 -17.20 -10.80
N ASN A 319 -17.69 -16.07 -11.52
CA ASN A 319 -16.83 -15.75 -12.66
C ASN A 319 -15.55 -14.99 -12.26
N PHE A 320 -14.79 -15.55 -11.31
CA PHE A 320 -13.52 -14.99 -10.89
C PHE A 320 -12.39 -15.38 -11.87
N PRO A 321 -11.56 -14.43 -12.38
CA PRO A 321 -10.53 -14.75 -13.38
C PRO A 321 -9.51 -15.81 -12.96
N MET A 322 -9.28 -15.99 -11.65
CA MET A 322 -8.34 -16.97 -11.10
C MET A 322 -9.08 -18.10 -10.36
N LYS A 323 -10.30 -18.45 -10.81
CA LYS A 323 -11.14 -19.52 -10.22
C LYS A 323 -10.39 -20.83 -10.06
N ASP A 324 -9.65 -21.29 -11.06
CA ASP A 324 -8.90 -22.55 -11.01
C ASP A 324 -7.84 -22.56 -9.89
N ARG A 325 -7.19 -21.41 -9.65
CA ARG A 325 -6.22 -21.25 -8.57
C ARG A 325 -6.91 -21.24 -7.20
N MET A 326 -8.05 -20.56 -7.10
CA MET A 326 -8.85 -20.56 -5.87
C MET A 326 -9.41 -21.94 -5.54
N GLN A 327 -9.88 -22.69 -6.54
CA GLN A 327 -10.37 -24.06 -6.40
C GLN A 327 -9.33 -25.01 -5.82
N LYS A 328 -8.05 -24.83 -6.17
CA LYS A 328 -6.95 -25.66 -5.63
C LYS A 328 -6.74 -25.46 -4.12
N ILE A 329 -6.89 -24.23 -3.62
CA ILE A 329 -6.68 -23.90 -2.19
C ILE A 329 -7.97 -23.96 -1.35
N TYR A 330 -9.14 -24.00 -2.00
CA TYR A 330 -10.44 -24.07 -1.35
C TYR A 330 -10.60 -25.23 -0.35
N PRO A 331 -10.14 -26.48 -0.63
CA PRO A 331 -10.23 -27.58 0.33
C PRO A 331 -9.56 -27.26 1.67
N THR A 332 -8.46 -26.53 1.67
CA THR A 332 -7.77 -26.11 2.90
C THR A 332 -8.63 -25.16 3.72
N PHE A 333 -9.28 -24.18 3.08
CA PHE A 333 -10.20 -23.27 3.77
C PHE A 333 -11.43 -24.01 4.33
N ARG A 334 -11.97 -24.96 3.58
CA ARG A 334 -13.07 -25.82 4.04
C ARG A 334 -12.65 -26.59 5.29
N HIS A 335 -11.48 -27.23 5.25
CA HIS A 335 -10.93 -27.95 6.40
C HIS A 335 -10.76 -27.03 7.62
N LEU A 336 -10.29 -25.80 7.45
CA LEU A 336 -10.14 -24.86 8.58
C LEU A 336 -11.47 -24.54 9.29
N ILE A 337 -12.58 -24.41 8.54
CA ILE A 337 -13.92 -24.21 9.13
C ILE A 337 -14.46 -25.51 9.74
N THR A 338 -14.20 -26.66 9.11
CA THR A 338 -14.79 -27.94 9.51
C THR A 338 -13.91 -28.77 10.44
N HIS A 339 -12.72 -28.33 10.82
CA HIS A 339 -11.87 -29.12 11.72
C HIS A 339 -12.15 -28.80 13.20
N ASN A 340 -12.31 -27.51 13.53
CA ASN A 340 -12.50 -27.06 14.91
C ASN A 340 -13.99 -26.90 15.24
N SER A 341 -14.46 -27.50 16.34
CA SER A 341 -15.85 -27.35 16.83
C SER A 341 -16.28 -25.89 17.01
N MET A 342 -15.40 -25.01 17.49
CA MET A 342 -15.73 -23.58 17.62
C MET A 342 -15.98 -22.94 16.25
N ALA A 343 -15.08 -23.16 15.30
CA ALA A 343 -15.22 -22.64 13.94
C ALA A 343 -16.46 -23.21 13.22
N LYS A 344 -16.77 -24.50 13.42
CA LYS A 344 -18.00 -25.14 12.92
C LYS A 344 -19.23 -24.41 13.44
N ARG A 345 -19.30 -24.17 14.75
CA ARG A 345 -20.46 -23.52 15.40
C ARG A 345 -20.63 -22.08 14.96
N GLU A 346 -19.54 -21.32 14.87
CA GLU A 346 -19.56 -19.96 14.36
C GLU A 346 -20.02 -19.90 12.89
N PHE A 347 -19.49 -20.81 12.05
CA PHE A 347 -19.90 -20.93 10.67
C PHE A 347 -21.38 -21.31 10.53
N PHE A 348 -21.84 -22.31 11.28
CA PHE A 348 -23.23 -22.76 11.25
C PHE A 348 -24.18 -21.65 11.70
N THR A 349 -23.86 -20.95 12.79
CA THR A 349 -24.63 -19.79 13.28
C THR A 349 -24.72 -18.69 12.24
N HIS A 350 -23.62 -18.43 11.51
CA HIS A 350 -23.60 -17.47 10.42
C HIS A 350 -24.46 -17.93 9.24
N LEU A 351 -24.37 -19.21 8.86
CA LEU A 351 -25.14 -19.82 7.78
C LEU A 351 -26.65 -19.72 8.00
N MET A 352 -27.12 -19.92 9.24
CA MET A 352 -28.55 -19.81 9.58
C MET A 352 -29.14 -18.41 9.34
N LYS A 353 -28.29 -17.37 9.33
CA LYS A 353 -28.68 -15.98 9.07
C LYS A 353 -28.34 -15.52 7.65
N PHE A 354 -27.63 -16.35 6.90
CA PHE A 354 -27.10 -16.01 5.59
C PHE A 354 -28.14 -16.33 4.50
N SER A 355 -28.28 -15.40 3.56
CA SER A 355 -29.05 -15.59 2.34
C SER A 355 -28.20 -15.09 1.18
N SER A 356 -28.05 -15.91 0.14
CA SER A 356 -27.39 -15.55 -1.11
C SER A 356 -28.39 -15.61 -2.25
N ALA A 357 -28.22 -14.75 -3.24
CA ALA A 357 -28.95 -14.84 -4.52
C ALA A 357 -28.40 -15.97 -5.42
N ASP A 358 -27.20 -16.47 -5.14
CA ASP A 358 -26.54 -17.53 -5.90
C ASP A 358 -26.88 -18.90 -5.30
N GLU A 359 -27.63 -19.70 -6.06
CA GLU A 359 -28.08 -21.03 -5.69
C GLU A 359 -26.91 -22.02 -5.57
N GLU A 360 -25.88 -21.93 -6.41
CA GLU A 360 -24.73 -22.83 -6.36
C GLU A 360 -23.90 -22.60 -5.09
N VAL A 361 -23.68 -21.33 -4.73
CA VAL A 361 -23.01 -20.96 -3.48
C VAL A 361 -23.81 -21.45 -2.29
N THR A 362 -25.12 -21.21 -2.29
CA THR A 362 -26.02 -21.66 -1.20
C THR A 362 -25.97 -23.18 -1.05
N ASN A 363 -26.11 -23.92 -2.14
CA ASN A 363 -26.06 -25.38 -2.13
C ASN A 363 -24.72 -25.93 -1.60
N GLN A 364 -23.59 -25.30 -1.94
CA GLN A 364 -22.30 -25.70 -1.38
C GLN A 364 -22.19 -25.42 0.12
N LEU A 365 -22.63 -24.25 0.58
CA LEU A 365 -22.58 -23.89 1.99
C LEU A 365 -23.51 -24.78 2.83
N VAL A 366 -24.70 -25.11 2.30
CA VAL A 366 -25.65 -26.04 2.95
C VAL A 366 -25.05 -27.44 3.08
N LYS A 367 -24.35 -27.97 2.06
CA LYS A 367 -23.66 -29.27 2.16
C LYS A 367 -22.65 -29.30 3.32
N ILE A 368 -21.93 -28.19 3.52
CA ILE A 368 -21.00 -28.05 4.65
C ILE A 368 -21.79 -27.93 5.97
N GLY A 369 -22.87 -27.15 6.01
CA GLY A 369 -23.75 -27.02 7.17
C GLY A 369 -24.36 -28.36 7.63
N VAL A 370 -24.78 -29.20 6.69
CA VAL A 370 -25.25 -30.57 6.98
C VAL A 370 -24.14 -31.40 7.63
N THR A 371 -22.90 -31.28 7.15
CA THR A 371 -21.75 -31.95 7.77
C THR A 371 -21.53 -31.46 9.21
N CYS A 372 -21.65 -30.14 9.45
CA CYS A 372 -21.57 -29.56 10.79
C CYS A 372 -22.68 -30.07 11.73
N LEU A 373 -23.89 -30.26 11.23
CA LEU A 373 -25.03 -30.83 11.99
C LEU A 373 -24.80 -32.29 12.39
N GLN A 374 -24.20 -33.08 11.50
CA GLN A 374 -23.92 -34.48 11.74
C GLN A 374 -22.78 -34.70 12.74
N GLU A 375 -21.79 -33.80 12.76
CA GLU A 375 -20.56 -33.96 13.55
C GLU A 375 -20.57 -33.21 14.89
N ASP A 376 -21.34 -32.12 15.06
CA ASP A 376 -21.38 -31.33 16.29
C ASP A 376 -22.80 -31.20 16.86
N PRO A 377 -23.09 -31.81 18.03
CA PRO A 377 -24.40 -31.73 18.68
C PRO A 377 -24.88 -30.29 18.96
N HIS A 378 -23.96 -29.34 19.12
CA HIS A 378 -24.31 -27.93 19.37
C HIS A 378 -24.89 -27.26 18.13
N CYS A 379 -24.40 -27.60 16.93
CA CYS A 379 -25.01 -27.13 15.67
C CYS A 379 -26.46 -27.60 15.56
N PHE A 380 -26.74 -28.84 15.98
CA PHE A 380 -28.11 -29.37 16.03
C PHE A 380 -28.99 -28.64 17.04
N ALA A 381 -28.45 -28.26 18.21
CA ALA A 381 -29.16 -27.43 19.18
C ALA A 381 -29.54 -26.07 18.58
N ILE A 382 -28.58 -25.37 17.96
CA ILE A 382 -28.80 -24.07 17.29
C ILE A 382 -29.86 -24.20 16.19
N TRP A 383 -29.85 -25.28 15.41
CA TRP A 383 -30.82 -25.49 14.34
C TRP A 383 -32.26 -25.71 14.84
N ARG A 384 -32.42 -26.30 16.03
CA ARG A 384 -33.74 -26.51 16.66
C ARG A 384 -34.27 -25.28 17.38
N GLU A 385 -33.43 -24.29 17.65
CA GLU A 385 -33.90 -23.03 18.22
C GLU A 385 -34.77 -22.30 17.18
N PRO A 386 -35.99 -21.87 17.53
CA PRO A 386 -36.82 -21.10 16.62
C PRO A 386 -36.10 -19.79 16.28
N LEU A 387 -35.88 -19.53 14.99
CA LEU A 387 -35.42 -18.25 14.48
C LEU A 387 -36.51 -17.21 14.79
N LEU A 388 -36.37 -16.48 15.90
CA LEU A 388 -37.23 -15.34 16.28
C LEU A 388 -36.92 -14.12 15.42
#